data_AF-A0A939M082-F1
#
_entry.id   AF-A0A939M082-F1
#
_cell.length_a   1.000
_cell.length_b   1.000
_cell.length_c   1.000
_cell.angle_alpha   90.00
_cell.angle_beta   90.00
_cell.angle_gamma   90.00
#
_symmetry.space_group_name_H-M   'P 1'
#
loop_
_entity.id
_entity.type
_entity.pdbx_description
1 polymer ?
#
loop_
_entity_poly.entity_id
_entity_poly.type
_entity_poly.pdbx_seq_one_letter_code
_entity_poly.pdbx_strand_id
1 'polypeptide(L)'
;MEYGDDEDDDDDETEDDDEDDLDLKATKLLFNSIGKYLGQEENIERFCLPLFTKAESDYALQHVIESFKKRPSMAQIYASYVAKFLRSPSVLDALLALLVDIELSDWQKMWILAALSQAEKHKDASVKIALDILQDASRHETLRAVAAIFVGRFGDHSRRHTLLGVYTASSSYMQSAIYFSLRKWPKAERLTAKNNWGSHGDLNRLLTQAMNKK
;
A
#
# COMPACT_ATOMS: atom_id res chain seq x y z
N MET A 1 -16.26 -61.48 20.50
CA MET A 1 -17.14 -60.38 20.05
C MET A 1 -16.40 -59.12 20.40
N GLU A 2 -15.99 -58.24 19.50
CA GLU A 2 -16.30 -58.06 18.08
C GLU A 2 -15.32 -56.97 17.54
N TYR A 3 -14.99 -57.08 16.25
CA TYR A 3 -14.33 -56.16 15.29
C TYR A 3 -14.48 -54.64 15.56
N GLY A 4 -13.69 -53.69 15.04
CA GLY A 4 -12.68 -53.58 13.97
C GLY A 4 -11.91 -52.26 14.18
N ASP A 5 -10.66 -52.12 13.75
CA ASP A 5 -10.23 -51.54 12.46
C ASP A 5 -10.83 -50.15 12.18
N ASP A 6 -9.97 -49.13 12.26
CA ASP A 6 -10.06 -47.84 11.55
C ASP A 6 -8.61 -47.27 11.56
N GLU A 7 -7.85 -47.67 10.53
CA GLU A 7 -6.81 -46.82 9.93
C GLU A 7 -7.51 -45.58 9.35
N ASP A 8 -7.02 -44.38 9.64
CA ASP A 8 -7.27 -43.20 8.80
C ASP A 8 -6.12 -42.20 8.97
N ASP A 9 -5.23 -42.24 7.98
CA ASP A 9 -4.38 -41.19 7.40
C ASP A 9 -3.91 -40.02 8.28
N ASP A 10 -2.64 -40.11 8.69
CA ASP A 10 -1.80 -39.02 9.21
C ASP A 10 -0.74 -38.63 8.14
N ASP A 11 -1.16 -38.44 6.88
CA ASP A 11 -0.25 -38.30 5.72
C ASP A 11 -0.65 -37.14 4.78
N ASP A 12 -0.92 -35.94 5.32
CA ASP A 12 -1.40 -34.80 4.52
C ASP A 12 -0.68 -33.45 4.84
N GLU A 13 0.58 -33.48 5.29
CA GLU A 13 1.38 -32.25 5.55
C GLU A 13 2.68 -32.12 4.73
N THR A 14 2.97 -33.01 3.77
CA THR A 14 4.22 -32.95 2.97
C THR A 14 4.07 -32.60 1.50
N GLU A 15 2.88 -32.68 0.89
CA GLU A 15 2.72 -32.37 -0.54
C GLU A 15 2.69 -30.86 -0.84
N ASP A 16 2.12 -30.05 0.05
CA ASP A 16 1.94 -28.60 -0.14
C ASP A 16 3.29 -27.83 -0.19
N ASP A 17 4.25 -28.19 0.67
CA ASP A 17 5.54 -27.49 0.74
C ASP A 17 6.41 -27.76 -0.50
N ASP A 18 6.36 -28.97 -1.08
CA ASP A 18 7.13 -29.31 -2.27
C ASP A 18 6.53 -28.70 -3.55
N GLU A 19 5.19 -28.56 -3.62
CA GLU A 19 4.49 -27.95 -4.76
C GLU A 19 4.73 -26.43 -4.84
N ASP A 20 4.59 -25.70 -3.73
CA ASP A 20 4.86 -24.25 -3.69
C ASP A 20 6.33 -23.93 -4.06
N ASP A 21 7.26 -24.83 -3.73
CA ASP A 21 8.69 -24.69 -3.98
C ASP A 21 9.05 -24.97 -5.47
N LEU A 22 8.34 -25.90 -6.11
CA LEU A 22 8.40 -26.13 -7.57
C LEU A 22 7.80 -24.95 -8.34
N ASP A 23 6.66 -24.43 -7.91
CA ASP A 23 6.00 -23.27 -8.50
C ASP A 23 6.87 -22.02 -8.46
N LEU A 24 7.57 -21.79 -7.34
CA LEU A 24 8.51 -20.69 -7.21
C LEU A 24 9.69 -20.84 -8.17
N LYS A 25 10.23 -22.05 -8.35
CA LYS A 25 11.32 -22.33 -9.31
C LYS A 25 10.86 -22.09 -10.75
N ALA A 26 9.68 -22.57 -11.13
CA ALA A 26 9.09 -22.35 -12.45
C ALA A 26 8.87 -20.85 -12.72
N THR A 27 8.36 -20.12 -11.73
CA THR A 27 8.13 -18.67 -11.82
C THR A 27 9.44 -17.90 -12.02
N LYS A 28 10.51 -18.25 -11.29
CA LYS A 28 11.85 -17.65 -11.48
C LYS A 28 12.39 -17.91 -12.89
N LEU A 29 12.21 -19.12 -13.42
CA LEU A 29 12.63 -19.46 -14.79
C LEU A 29 11.88 -18.63 -15.84
N LEU A 30 10.56 -18.50 -15.70
CA LEU A 30 9.74 -17.66 -16.58
C LEU A 30 10.17 -16.19 -16.49
N PHE A 31 10.36 -15.65 -15.29
CA PHE A 31 10.80 -14.27 -15.09
C PHE A 31 12.18 -13.99 -15.72
N ASN A 32 13.13 -14.92 -15.61
CA ASN A 32 14.44 -14.81 -16.25
C ASN A 32 14.38 -14.85 -17.79
N SER A 33 13.28 -15.37 -18.35
CA SER A 33 13.07 -15.41 -19.79
C SER A 33 12.53 -14.10 -20.38
N ILE A 34 12.31 -13.06 -19.57
CA ILE A 34 11.68 -11.80 -20.00
C ILE A 34 12.34 -11.17 -21.24
N GLY A 35 13.67 -11.19 -21.31
CA GLY A 35 14.41 -10.66 -22.47
C GLY A 35 14.32 -11.50 -23.75
N LYS A 36 13.79 -12.73 -23.67
CA LYS A 36 13.61 -13.62 -24.82
C LYS A 36 12.29 -13.37 -25.56
N TYR A 37 11.29 -12.79 -24.88
CA TYR A 37 9.96 -12.56 -25.43
C TYR A 37 9.68 -11.06 -25.55
N LEU A 38 10.26 -10.44 -26.58
CA LEU A 38 10.11 -9.00 -26.84
C LEU A 38 8.63 -8.61 -27.00
N GLY A 39 8.20 -7.57 -26.29
CA GLY A 39 6.82 -7.09 -26.25
C GLY A 39 5.90 -7.85 -25.28
N GLN A 40 6.38 -8.90 -24.62
CA GLN A 40 5.64 -9.66 -23.59
C GLN A 40 6.19 -9.41 -22.18
N GLU A 41 7.13 -8.49 -22.02
CA GLU A 41 7.83 -8.26 -20.76
C GLU A 41 6.87 -7.90 -19.63
N GLU A 42 5.95 -6.96 -19.89
CA GLU A 42 4.94 -6.59 -18.90
C GLU A 42 3.99 -7.74 -18.59
N ASN A 43 3.63 -8.58 -19.55
CA ASN A 43 2.71 -9.71 -19.32
C ASN A 43 3.37 -10.77 -18.43
N ILE A 44 4.66 -11.05 -18.68
CA ILE A 44 5.47 -11.93 -17.84
C ILE A 44 5.53 -11.38 -16.41
N GLU A 45 5.78 -10.07 -16.23
CA GLU A 45 5.80 -9.45 -14.90
C GLU A 45 4.45 -9.47 -14.21
N ARG A 46 3.36 -9.14 -14.93
CA ARG A 46 1.99 -9.19 -14.40
C ARG A 46 1.63 -10.58 -13.88
N PHE A 47 2.14 -11.62 -14.54
CA PHE A 47 1.96 -13.00 -14.12
C PHE A 47 2.87 -13.38 -12.93
N CYS A 48 4.17 -13.05 -12.99
CA CYS A 48 5.15 -13.52 -12.00
C CYS A 48 5.09 -12.75 -10.66
N LEU A 49 4.86 -11.44 -10.68
CA LEU A 49 4.94 -10.62 -9.46
C LEU A 49 3.91 -11.00 -8.38
N PRO A 50 2.64 -11.31 -8.71
CA PRO A 50 1.71 -11.86 -7.72
C PRO A 50 2.19 -13.17 -7.10
N LEU A 51 2.78 -14.08 -7.89
CA LEU A 51 3.32 -15.35 -7.39
C LEU A 51 4.52 -15.12 -6.46
N PHE A 52 5.45 -14.24 -6.82
CA PHE A 52 6.52 -13.83 -5.92
C PHE A 52 6.00 -13.14 -4.65
N THR A 53 4.90 -12.41 -4.74
CA THR A 53 4.25 -11.79 -3.56
C THR A 53 3.67 -12.85 -2.63
N LYS A 54 3.02 -13.90 -3.18
CA LYS A 54 2.45 -15.02 -2.41
C LYS A 54 3.56 -15.79 -1.68
N ALA A 55 4.62 -16.12 -2.39
CA ALA A 55 5.78 -16.85 -1.87
C ALA A 55 6.76 -15.97 -1.06
N GLU A 56 6.43 -14.69 -0.81
CA GLU A 56 7.29 -13.70 -0.15
C GLU A 56 8.74 -13.64 -0.70
N SER A 57 8.91 -13.93 -1.99
CA SER A 57 10.21 -14.01 -2.66
C SER A 57 10.65 -12.63 -3.16
N ASP A 58 11.80 -12.13 -2.70
CA ASP A 58 12.39 -10.84 -3.09
C ASP A 58 13.11 -10.84 -4.45
N TYR A 59 13.05 -11.97 -5.17
CA TYR A 59 13.78 -12.22 -6.42
C TYR A 59 13.67 -11.12 -7.48
N ALA A 60 12.50 -10.50 -7.62
CA ALA A 60 12.24 -9.46 -8.63
C ALA A 60 12.41 -8.03 -8.08
N LEU A 61 12.79 -7.86 -6.82
CA LEU A 61 12.77 -6.57 -6.11
C LEU A 61 13.66 -5.51 -6.78
N GLN A 62 14.90 -5.87 -7.10
CA GLN A 62 15.83 -4.97 -7.78
C GLN A 62 15.30 -4.53 -9.14
N HIS A 63 14.84 -5.50 -9.93
CA HIS A 63 14.25 -5.25 -11.26
C HIS A 63 13.05 -4.31 -11.19
N VAL A 64 12.16 -4.52 -10.22
CA VAL A 64 10.96 -3.69 -10.03
C VAL A 64 11.32 -2.26 -9.65
N ILE A 65 12.27 -2.07 -8.73
CA ILE A 65 12.73 -0.73 -8.31
C ILE A 65 13.32 0.02 -9.52
N GLU A 66 14.18 -0.62 -10.31
CA GLU A 66 14.81 -0.03 -11.48
C GLU A 66 13.84 0.26 -12.64
N SER A 67 12.79 -0.56 -12.75
CA SER A 67 11.78 -0.47 -13.81
C SER A 67 10.62 0.44 -13.46
N PHE A 68 10.46 0.84 -12.19
CA PHE A 68 9.32 1.62 -11.70
C PHE A 68 9.07 2.90 -12.49
N LYS A 69 10.15 3.60 -12.80
CA LYS A 69 10.13 4.84 -13.59
C LYS A 69 9.83 4.61 -15.06
N LYS A 70 10.35 3.50 -15.61
CA LYS A 70 10.25 3.16 -17.03
C LYS A 70 8.85 2.68 -17.43
N ARG A 71 8.08 2.13 -16.47
CA ARG A 71 6.77 1.52 -16.74
C ARG A 71 5.67 2.05 -15.81
N PRO A 72 5.13 3.26 -16.06
CA PRO A 72 4.07 3.86 -15.25
C PRO A 72 2.79 3.00 -15.16
N SER A 73 2.47 2.24 -16.22
CA SER A 73 1.37 1.28 -16.30
C SER A 73 1.46 0.17 -15.24
N MET A 74 2.67 -0.16 -14.79
CA MET A 74 2.96 -1.23 -13.83
C MET A 74 3.04 -0.75 -12.37
N ALA A 75 2.91 0.56 -12.13
CA ALA A 75 3.15 1.17 -10.83
C ALA A 75 2.37 0.51 -9.67
N GLN A 76 1.10 0.16 -9.91
CA GLN A 76 0.27 -0.51 -8.90
C GLN A 76 0.82 -1.89 -8.52
N ILE A 77 1.16 -2.72 -9.52
CA ILE A 77 1.63 -4.09 -9.31
C ILE A 77 3.00 -4.05 -8.66
N TYR A 78 3.89 -3.18 -9.15
CA TYR A 78 5.20 -2.95 -8.56
C TYR A 78 5.10 -2.50 -7.10
N ALA A 79 4.29 -1.48 -6.81
CA ALA A 79 4.11 -1.00 -5.45
C ALA A 79 3.52 -2.08 -4.52
N SER A 80 2.57 -2.87 -5.02
CA SER A 80 1.95 -3.96 -4.26
C SER A 80 2.96 -5.06 -3.90
N TYR A 81 3.82 -5.44 -4.85
CA TYR A 81 4.91 -6.39 -4.60
C TYR A 81 5.93 -5.84 -3.62
N VAL A 82 6.44 -4.62 -3.86
CA VAL A 82 7.46 -3.98 -3.00
C VAL A 82 6.96 -3.78 -1.57
N ALA A 83 5.65 -3.58 -1.37
CA ALA A 83 5.07 -3.39 -0.04
C ALA A 83 5.32 -4.55 0.93
N LYS A 84 5.56 -5.78 0.43
CA LYS A 84 5.93 -6.94 1.27
C LYS A 84 7.30 -6.81 1.92
N PHE A 85 8.19 -6.01 1.34
CA PHE A 85 9.61 -5.94 1.73
C PHE A 85 9.97 -4.66 2.49
N LEU A 86 8.97 -3.91 2.99
CA LEU A 86 9.17 -2.64 3.71
C LEU A 86 9.88 -2.76 5.06
N ARG A 87 10.06 -3.98 5.57
CA ARG A 87 10.91 -4.25 6.75
C ARG A 87 12.38 -3.97 6.46
N SER A 88 12.80 -4.06 5.19
CA SER A 88 14.14 -3.69 4.77
C SER A 88 14.28 -2.17 4.64
N PRO A 89 15.20 -1.52 5.39
CA PRO A 89 15.41 -0.07 5.30
C PRO A 89 15.80 0.39 3.89
N SER A 90 16.54 -0.42 3.14
CA SER A 90 16.95 -0.07 1.77
C SER A 90 15.76 0.05 0.82
N VAL A 91 14.76 -0.83 0.97
CA VAL A 91 13.53 -0.80 0.17
C VAL A 91 12.69 0.43 0.52
N LEU A 92 12.55 0.70 1.81
CA LEU A 92 11.83 1.87 2.29
C LEU A 92 12.47 3.17 1.78
N ASP A 93 13.80 3.29 1.91
CA ASP A 93 14.54 4.46 1.46
C ASP A 93 14.50 4.59 -0.09
N ALA A 94 14.51 3.47 -0.84
CA ALA A 94 14.32 3.47 -2.29
C ALA A 94 12.93 3.98 -2.72
N LEU A 95 11.87 3.55 -2.04
CA LEU A 95 10.51 4.07 -2.30
C LEU A 95 10.39 5.56 -1.96
N LEU A 96 11.03 6.02 -0.88
CA LEU A 96 11.05 7.44 -0.54
C LEU A 96 11.80 8.27 -1.59
N ALA A 97 12.91 7.75 -2.12
CA ALA A 97 13.65 8.39 -3.21
C ALA A 97 12.79 8.51 -4.47
N LEU A 98 12.04 7.46 -4.82
CA LEU A 98 11.07 7.51 -5.92
C LEU A 98 9.94 8.52 -5.66
N LEU A 99 9.41 8.59 -4.43
CA LEU A 99 8.30 9.48 -4.08
C LEU A 99 8.63 10.97 -4.34
N VAL A 100 9.88 11.36 -4.08
CA VAL A 100 10.36 12.74 -4.29
C VAL A 100 10.85 13.01 -5.71
N ASP A 101 11.00 11.99 -6.56
CA ASP A 101 11.41 12.15 -7.96
C ASP A 101 10.36 12.99 -8.72
N ILE A 102 10.81 14.07 -9.34
CA ILE A 102 9.96 15.01 -10.08
C ILE A 102 9.45 14.43 -11.41
N GLU A 103 10.13 13.42 -11.96
CA GLU A 103 9.78 12.80 -13.24
C GLU A 103 8.65 11.76 -13.08
N LEU A 104 8.34 11.33 -11.86
CA LEU A 104 7.21 10.45 -11.62
C LEU A 104 5.89 11.20 -11.67
N SER A 105 4.94 10.58 -12.38
CA SER A 105 3.55 11.03 -12.41
C SER A 105 2.88 10.93 -11.04
N ASP A 106 1.83 11.72 -10.83
CA ASP A 106 1.04 11.65 -9.59
C ASP A 106 0.40 10.27 -9.38
N TRP A 107 0.06 9.57 -10.47
CA TRP A 107 -0.41 8.18 -10.44
C TRP A 107 0.63 7.22 -9.84
N GLN A 108 1.87 7.31 -10.29
CA GLN A 108 2.98 6.51 -9.75
C GLN A 108 3.21 6.81 -8.26
N LYS A 109 3.25 8.09 -7.89
CA LYS A 109 3.44 8.53 -6.49
C LYS A 109 2.33 8.08 -5.56
N MET A 110 1.09 8.02 -6.06
CA MET A 110 -0.06 7.54 -5.32
C MET A 110 0.15 6.07 -4.88
N TRP A 111 0.62 5.22 -5.79
CA TRP A 111 0.91 3.82 -5.48
C TRP A 111 2.10 3.65 -4.53
N ILE A 112 3.12 4.50 -4.65
CA ILE A 112 4.23 4.52 -3.68
C ILE A 112 3.73 4.84 -2.27
N LEU A 113 2.90 5.87 -2.10
CA LEU A 113 2.31 6.20 -0.80
C LEU A 113 1.38 5.09 -0.28
N ALA A 114 0.63 4.43 -1.15
CA ALA A 114 -0.20 3.29 -0.79
C ALA A 114 0.64 2.10 -0.28
N ALA A 115 1.77 1.80 -0.94
CA ALA A 115 2.72 0.79 -0.48
C ALA A 115 3.32 1.18 0.88
N LEU A 116 3.90 2.38 0.99
CA LEU A 116 4.48 2.88 2.23
C LEU A 116 3.48 2.86 3.39
N SER A 117 2.18 3.06 3.13
CA SER A 117 1.12 3.00 4.15
C SER A 117 0.97 1.64 4.85
N GLN A 118 1.54 0.57 4.28
CA GLN A 118 1.53 -0.77 4.84
C GLN A 118 2.61 -0.98 5.92
N ALA A 119 3.66 -0.16 5.95
CA ALA A 119 4.67 -0.23 7.00
C ALA A 119 4.09 0.17 8.37
N GLU A 120 4.67 -0.39 9.44
CA GLU A 120 4.21 -0.12 10.81
C GLU A 120 4.61 1.28 11.29
N LYS A 121 5.80 1.73 10.92
CA LYS A 121 6.42 2.98 11.39
C LYS A 121 7.14 3.67 10.24
N HIS A 122 7.25 4.99 10.35
CA HIS A 122 7.93 5.84 9.38
C HIS A 122 8.84 6.84 10.07
N LYS A 123 9.88 7.27 9.36
CA LYS A 123 10.73 8.39 9.76
C LYS A 123 9.95 9.70 9.62
N ASP A 124 10.30 10.69 10.43
CA ASP A 124 9.68 12.03 10.39
C ASP A 124 9.73 12.67 8.98
N ALA A 125 10.85 12.48 8.29
CA ALA A 125 11.06 12.95 6.93
C ALA A 125 10.03 12.40 5.93
N SER A 126 9.64 11.13 6.06
CA SER A 126 8.64 10.48 5.19
C SER A 126 7.26 11.12 5.35
N VAL A 127 6.89 11.44 6.59
CA VAL A 127 5.63 12.12 6.88
C VAL A 127 5.65 13.56 6.38
N LYS A 128 6.80 14.24 6.51
CA LYS A 128 6.98 15.59 5.94
C LYS A 128 6.77 15.59 4.42
N ILE A 129 7.38 14.65 3.69
CA ILE A 129 7.20 14.51 2.23
C ILE A 129 5.70 14.35 1.88
N ALA A 130 4.99 13.49 2.60
CA ALA A 130 3.55 13.31 2.38
C ALA A 130 2.75 14.60 2.69
N LEU A 131 3.12 15.35 3.73
CA LEU A 131 2.49 16.63 4.04
C LEU A 131 2.74 17.67 2.94
N ASP A 132 3.96 17.74 2.42
CA ASP A 132 4.31 18.65 1.32
C ASP A 132 3.48 18.32 0.06
N ILE A 133 3.31 17.02 -0.27
CA ILE A 133 2.44 16.55 -1.36
C ILE A 133 0.98 16.95 -1.12
N LEU A 134 0.47 16.79 0.10
CA LEU A 134 -0.90 17.16 0.45
C LEU A 134 -1.17 18.66 0.24
N GLN A 135 -0.20 19.50 0.62
CA GLN A 135 -0.33 20.95 0.59
C GLN A 135 -0.09 21.55 -0.80
N ASP A 136 0.57 20.83 -1.70
CA ASP A 136 0.79 21.24 -3.08
C ASP A 136 -0.52 21.21 -3.88
N ALA A 137 -1.11 22.39 -4.09
CA ALA A 137 -2.37 22.55 -4.83
C ALA A 137 -2.23 22.26 -6.34
N SER A 138 -1.00 22.17 -6.88
CA SER A 138 -0.77 21.78 -8.27
C SER A 138 -0.89 20.27 -8.51
N ARG A 139 -0.87 19.47 -7.44
CA ARG A 139 -0.97 18.01 -7.50
C ARG A 139 -2.41 17.55 -7.68
N HIS A 140 -2.54 16.43 -8.37
CA HIS A 140 -3.81 15.76 -8.56
C HIS A 140 -4.45 15.39 -7.21
N GLU A 141 -5.76 15.59 -7.13
CA GLU A 141 -6.51 15.43 -5.89
C GLU A 141 -6.41 14.02 -5.30
N THR A 142 -6.39 12.99 -6.14
CA THR A 142 -6.19 11.59 -5.70
C THR A 142 -4.86 11.38 -4.97
N LEU A 143 -3.76 11.95 -5.47
CA LEU A 143 -2.46 11.85 -4.80
C LEU A 143 -2.51 12.57 -3.45
N ARG A 144 -3.07 13.77 -3.42
CA ARG A 144 -3.25 14.57 -2.20
C ARG A 144 -4.12 13.83 -1.16
N ALA A 145 -5.15 13.12 -1.59
CA ALA A 145 -6.02 12.34 -0.70
C ALA A 145 -5.28 11.17 -0.05
N VAL A 146 -4.49 10.42 -0.83
CA VAL A 146 -3.65 9.33 -0.29
C VAL A 146 -2.60 9.90 0.67
N ALA A 147 -2.01 11.05 0.35
CA ALA A 147 -1.11 11.75 1.24
C ALA A 147 -1.79 12.20 2.55
N ALA A 148 -3.03 12.67 2.50
CA ALA A 148 -3.82 13.00 3.69
C ALA A 148 -4.03 11.78 4.60
N ILE A 149 -4.34 10.61 4.01
CA ILE A 149 -4.49 9.36 4.76
C ILE A 149 -3.17 8.97 5.43
N PHE A 150 -2.05 9.10 4.70
CA PHE A 150 -0.72 8.82 5.21
C PHE A 150 -0.35 9.73 6.40
N VAL A 151 -0.52 11.05 6.23
CA VAL A 151 -0.27 12.04 7.29
C VAL A 151 -1.19 11.81 8.49
N GLY A 152 -2.47 11.51 8.27
CA GLY A 152 -3.41 11.23 9.35
C GLY A 152 -3.03 10.00 10.17
N ARG A 153 -2.43 9.00 9.53
CA ARG A 153 -1.97 7.78 10.19
C ARG A 153 -0.66 7.95 10.95
N PHE A 154 0.33 8.60 10.36
CA PHE A 154 1.71 8.61 10.88
C PHE A 154 2.19 9.97 11.39
N GLY A 155 1.43 11.05 11.15
CA GLY A 155 1.76 12.38 11.64
C GLY A 155 1.72 12.50 13.15
N ASP A 156 2.40 13.51 13.68
CA ASP A 156 2.23 13.95 15.05
C ASP A 156 0.95 14.80 15.21
N HIS A 157 0.75 15.34 16.41
CA HIS A 157 -0.39 16.21 16.69
C HIS A 157 -0.44 17.44 15.77
N SER A 158 0.70 18.08 15.51
CA SER A 158 0.78 19.29 14.69
C SER A 158 0.37 19.01 13.25
N ARG A 159 0.88 17.93 12.66
CA ARG A 159 0.56 17.55 11.27
C ARG A 159 -0.88 17.09 11.11
N ARG A 160 -1.44 16.38 12.10
CA ARG A 160 -2.87 16.06 12.13
C ARG A 160 -3.74 17.31 12.29
N HIS A 161 -3.28 18.29 13.08
CA HIS A 161 -3.95 19.57 13.19
C HIS A 161 -3.99 20.32 11.85
N THR A 162 -2.93 20.24 11.04
CA THR A 162 -2.92 20.78 9.67
C THR A 162 -4.03 20.19 8.79
N LEU A 163 -4.36 18.90 8.97
CA LEU A 163 -5.46 18.27 8.24
C LEU A 163 -6.81 18.94 8.54
N LEU A 164 -6.98 19.55 9.72
CA LEU A 164 -8.21 20.28 10.04
C LEU A 164 -8.39 21.50 9.15
N GLY A 165 -7.30 22.24 8.88
CA GLY A 165 -7.31 23.39 7.98
C GLY A 165 -7.52 23.01 6.52
N VAL A 166 -6.96 21.88 6.09
CA VAL A 166 -7.17 21.37 4.73
C VAL A 166 -8.62 20.91 4.55
N TYR A 167 -9.22 20.28 5.55
CA TYR A 167 -10.56 19.69 5.47
C TYR A 167 -11.65 20.67 5.01
N THR A 168 -11.69 21.87 5.60
CA THR A 168 -12.77 22.84 5.36
C THR A 168 -12.73 23.43 3.95
N ALA A 169 -11.55 23.59 3.36
CA ALA A 169 -11.36 24.14 2.02
C ALA A 169 -11.34 23.08 0.91
N SER A 170 -11.50 21.80 1.26
CA SER A 170 -11.33 20.66 0.36
C SER A 170 -12.65 20.15 -0.25
N SER A 171 -12.55 19.42 -1.35
CA SER A 171 -13.70 18.71 -1.94
C SER A 171 -14.22 17.59 -1.02
N SER A 172 -15.41 17.08 -1.34
CA SER A 172 -16.00 15.92 -0.65
C SER A 172 -15.10 14.68 -0.67
N TYR A 173 -14.31 14.48 -1.73
CA TYR A 173 -13.40 13.34 -1.85
C TYR A 173 -12.23 13.46 -0.87
N MET A 174 -11.58 14.62 -0.85
CA MET A 174 -10.50 14.94 0.09
C MET A 174 -10.98 14.94 1.55
N GLN A 175 -12.16 15.50 1.81
CA GLN A 175 -12.79 15.44 3.13
C GLN A 175 -13.00 14.00 3.59
N SER A 176 -13.49 13.12 2.71
CA SER A 176 -13.69 11.70 3.02
C SER A 176 -12.38 10.98 3.31
N ALA A 177 -11.31 11.29 2.58
CA ALA A 177 -9.98 10.72 2.83
C ALA A 177 -9.42 11.14 4.20
N ILE A 178 -9.52 12.44 4.53
CA ILE A 178 -9.12 12.97 5.85
C ILE A 178 -9.97 12.32 6.94
N TYR A 179 -11.29 12.26 6.76
CA TYR A 179 -12.21 11.66 7.72
C TYR A 179 -11.92 10.17 7.94
N PHE A 180 -11.65 9.42 6.87
CA PHE A 180 -11.26 8.01 6.96
C PHE A 180 -9.96 7.81 7.76
N SER A 181 -9.01 8.74 7.67
CA SER A 181 -7.75 8.68 8.43
C SER A 181 -7.96 8.71 9.95
N LEU A 182 -9.09 9.26 10.43
CA LEU A 182 -9.43 9.37 11.86
C LEU A 182 -9.36 8.03 12.61
N ARG A 183 -9.54 6.90 11.90
CA ARG A 183 -9.43 5.54 12.47
C ARG A 183 -8.07 5.25 13.11
N LYS A 184 -7.02 6.00 12.72
CA LYS A 184 -5.65 5.86 13.22
C LYS A 184 -5.24 6.97 14.20
N TRP A 185 -6.07 7.99 14.39
CA TRP A 185 -5.75 9.12 15.28
C TRP A 185 -5.89 8.73 16.77
N PRO A 186 -5.23 9.44 17.70
CA PRO A 186 -5.50 9.30 19.13
C PRO A 186 -6.97 9.56 19.48
N LYS A 187 -7.48 8.90 20.54
CA LYS A 187 -8.91 8.90 20.91
C LYS A 187 -9.49 10.30 21.08
N ALA A 188 -8.78 11.19 21.78
CA ALA A 188 -9.25 12.55 22.05
C ALA A 188 -9.39 13.37 20.75
N GLU A 189 -8.34 13.41 19.93
CA GLU A 189 -8.35 14.13 18.64
C GLU A 189 -9.44 13.58 17.71
N ARG A 190 -9.58 12.25 17.65
CA ARG A 190 -10.61 11.57 16.87
C ARG A 190 -12.01 11.99 17.29
N LEU A 191 -12.29 12.04 18.59
CA LEU A 191 -13.61 12.40 19.11
C LEU A 191 -13.95 13.86 18.77
N THR A 192 -13.00 14.77 18.97
CA THR A 192 -13.16 16.19 18.59
C THR A 192 -13.44 16.33 17.10
N ALA A 193 -12.65 15.68 16.24
CA ALA A 193 -12.86 15.71 14.80
C ALA A 193 -14.22 15.12 14.38
N LYS A 194 -14.63 13.98 14.96
CA LYS A 194 -15.93 13.37 14.71
C LYS A 194 -17.10 14.29 15.09
N ASN A 195 -17.01 14.96 16.24
CA ASN A 195 -18.07 15.89 16.67
C ASN A 195 -18.17 17.10 15.75
N ASN A 196 -17.03 17.59 15.24
CA ASN A 196 -17.00 18.74 14.35
C ASN A 196 -17.42 18.40 12.91
N TRP A 197 -17.13 17.18 12.43
CA TRP A 197 -17.24 16.86 11.00
C TRP A 197 -18.27 15.77 10.68
N GLY A 198 -18.71 15.00 11.67
CA GLY A 198 -19.58 13.84 11.45
C GLY A 198 -20.95 14.18 10.88
N SER A 199 -21.38 15.45 10.99
CA SER A 199 -22.60 15.99 10.39
C SER A 199 -22.38 16.71 9.06
N HIS A 200 -21.14 16.85 8.59
CA HIS A 200 -20.83 17.57 7.35
C HIS A 200 -21.17 16.70 6.13
N GLY A 201 -22.43 16.73 5.70
CA GLY A 201 -22.90 16.01 4.52
C GLY A 201 -23.15 14.51 4.76
N ASP A 202 -23.79 13.87 3.78
CA ASP A 202 -24.29 12.50 3.92
C ASP A 202 -23.17 11.46 4.04
N LEU A 203 -22.08 11.63 3.30
CA LEU A 203 -20.97 10.68 3.31
C LEU A 203 -20.26 10.64 4.67
N ASN A 204 -20.01 11.80 5.29
CA ASN A 204 -19.41 11.85 6.63
C ASN A 204 -20.33 11.28 7.70
N ARG A 205 -21.65 11.47 7.55
CA ARG A 205 -22.64 10.82 8.43
C ARG A 205 -22.59 9.30 8.32
N LEU A 206 -22.54 8.76 7.12
CA LEU A 206 -22.40 7.31 6.87
C LEU A 206 -21.06 6.77 7.43
N LEU A 207 -19.95 7.48 7.20
CA LEU A 207 -18.64 7.11 7.75
C LEU A 207 -18.65 7.14 9.28
N THR A 208 -19.27 8.16 9.90
CA THR A 208 -19.41 8.27 11.35
C THR A 208 -20.13 7.06 11.92
N GLN A 209 -21.27 6.67 11.32
CA GLN A 209 -22.06 5.52 11.72
C GLN A 209 -21.27 4.21 11.58
N ALA A 210 -20.62 4.00 10.44
CA ALA A 210 -19.80 2.81 10.19
C ALA A 210 -18.65 2.68 11.21
N MET A 211 -17.99 3.79 11.56
CA MET A 211 -16.91 3.81 12.54
C MET A 211 -17.37 3.61 13.99
N ASN A 212 -18.67 3.70 14.28
CA ASN A 212 -19.25 3.47 15.60
C ASN A 212 -19.78 2.04 15.78
N LYS A 213 -19.97 1.29 14.68
CA LYS A 213 -20.26 -0.15 14.73
C LYS A 213 -18.96 -0.90 15.02
N LYS A 214 -18.68 -1.14 16.29
CA LYS A 214 -17.68 -2.08 16.78
C LYS A 214 -18.30 -2.97 17.84
#